data_AF-A0A519VUW1-F1
#
_entry.id   AF-A0A519VUW1-F1
#
_cell.length_a   1.000
_cell.length_b   1.000
_cell.length_c   1.000
_cell.angle_alpha   90.00
_cell.angle_beta   90.00
_cell.angle_gamma   90.00
#
_symmetry.space_group_name_H-M   'P 1'
#
loop_
_entity.id
_entity.type
_entity.pdbx_description
1 polymer ?
#
loop_
_entity_poly.entity_id
_entity_poly.type
_entity_poly.pdbx_seq_one_letter_code
_entity_poly.pdbx_strand_id
1 'polypeptide(L)'
;MTEKSLPLQHHTIPIPISKEKRFIPSLFLIFCSLKGYFYSWSFWDELFKYCLEESVREVFSERERGHEYSIEHFQDKFYIKTNRDKAINFKLMEVKEHQVADKTKWKDVIPHRKEVFFESMEVFINHLVLQERKEGLIQLRVINQHTQQEHYVDFGDPTYDAYIGANPEFNTNTLRFIYTSLTTPNSTFDYNLDTQTKDLKKEQAVIGDFNKNNYVSERVFVTARDGVNIPLSIVYKKGTQLNGEAPLLQYSYGSYGYSTDPGFSSTRLSLLDRGFMFAIAHIRG
;
A
#
# COMPACT_ATOMS: atom_id res chain seq x y z
N MET A 1 2.59 -70.72 24.24
CA MET A 1 2.81 -69.95 25.48
C MET A 1 2.40 -68.53 25.20
N THR A 2 1.43 -68.08 25.96
CA THR A 2 0.69 -66.82 25.81
C THR A 2 1.53 -65.66 26.34
N GLU A 3 1.99 -64.77 25.44
CA GLU A 3 2.54 -63.48 25.85
C GLU A 3 1.39 -62.52 26.13
N LYS A 4 1.27 -62.17 27.42
CA LYS A 4 0.33 -61.19 27.95
C LYS A 4 0.78 -59.79 27.56
N SER A 5 -0.18 -59.01 27.05
CA SER A 5 -0.11 -57.57 26.90
C SER A 5 0.13 -56.87 28.25
N LEU A 6 1.14 -56.01 28.29
CA LEU A 6 1.36 -55.04 29.37
C LEU A 6 0.72 -53.70 28.98
N PRO A 7 -0.10 -53.08 29.84
CA PRO A 7 -0.76 -51.82 29.53
C PRO A 7 0.20 -50.63 29.70
N LEU A 8 0.20 -49.72 28.73
CA LEU A 8 0.80 -48.40 28.85
C LEU A 8 0.04 -47.59 29.91
N GLN A 9 0.68 -47.31 31.05
CA GLN A 9 0.19 -46.35 32.02
C GLN A 9 0.46 -44.93 31.50
N HIS A 10 -0.59 -44.22 31.09
CA HIS A 10 -0.52 -42.79 30.88
C HIS A 10 -0.56 -42.07 32.23
N HIS A 11 0.58 -41.56 32.68
CA HIS A 11 0.62 -40.55 33.75
C HIS A 11 0.25 -39.19 33.16
N THR A 12 -0.97 -38.74 33.43
CA THR A 12 -1.40 -37.35 33.21
C THR A 12 -0.81 -36.47 34.32
N ILE A 13 0.18 -35.65 33.98
CA ILE A 13 0.64 -34.56 34.84
C ILE A 13 -0.32 -33.37 34.60
N PRO A 14 -1.01 -32.84 35.62
CA PRO A 14 -1.85 -31.66 35.44
C PRO A 14 -0.96 -30.43 35.22
N ILE A 15 -1.06 -29.84 34.03
CA ILE A 15 -0.49 -28.52 33.72
C ILE A 15 -1.43 -27.48 34.34
N PRO A 16 -0.95 -26.55 35.20
CA PRO A 16 -1.79 -25.44 35.64
C PRO A 16 -2.10 -24.54 34.45
N ILE A 17 -3.40 -24.37 34.16
CA ILE A 17 -3.91 -23.46 33.14
C ILE A 17 -3.71 -22.03 33.67
N SER A 18 -2.63 -21.35 33.27
CA SER A 18 -2.57 -19.90 33.39
C SER A 18 -3.36 -19.28 32.23
N LYS A 19 -4.29 -18.38 32.56
CA LYS A 19 -5.03 -17.57 31.58
C LYS A 19 -4.12 -16.44 31.08
N GLU A 20 -3.10 -16.76 30.30
CA GLU A 20 -2.34 -15.74 29.57
C GLU A 20 -2.33 -16.06 28.08
N LYS A 21 -2.98 -15.18 27.31
CA LYS A 21 -2.96 -15.19 25.85
C LYS A 21 -1.54 -14.91 25.39
N ARG A 22 -0.84 -15.93 24.88
CA ARG A 22 0.41 -15.72 24.14
C ARG A 22 0.10 -14.96 22.86
N PHE A 23 0.51 -13.68 22.83
CA PHE A 23 0.61 -12.89 21.61
C PHE A 23 1.92 -13.24 20.92
N ILE A 24 1.87 -13.53 19.63
CA ILE A 24 3.05 -13.61 18.75
C ILE A 24 3.23 -12.18 18.20
N PRO A 25 4.29 -11.43 18.54
CA PRO A 25 4.44 -10.09 18.00
C PRO A 25 4.99 -10.16 16.59
N SER A 26 4.22 -9.66 15.62
CA SER A 26 4.76 -9.10 14.39
C SER A 26 5.51 -7.81 14.71
N LEU A 27 6.66 -7.65 14.07
CA LEU A 27 7.66 -6.62 14.29
C LEU A 27 7.06 -5.19 14.16
N PHE A 28 6.94 -4.47 15.27
CA PHE A 28 6.67 -3.03 15.30
C PHE A 28 7.92 -2.31 15.81
N LEU A 29 8.45 -1.36 15.02
CA LEU A 29 9.51 -0.45 15.43
C LEU A 29 8.89 0.70 16.24
N ILE A 30 9.22 0.80 17.53
CA ILE A 30 8.87 1.93 18.40
C ILE A 30 10.16 2.72 18.66
N PHE A 31 10.16 4.02 18.36
CA PHE A 31 11.28 4.91 18.67
C PHE A 31 11.26 5.30 20.16
N CYS A 32 12.30 4.91 20.90
CA CYS A 32 12.54 5.38 22.26
C CYS A 32 13.74 6.33 22.25
N SER A 33 13.51 7.62 22.55
CA SER A 33 14.58 8.62 22.66
C SER A 33 15.32 8.46 23.98
N LEU A 34 16.50 7.84 23.96
CA LEU A 34 17.47 7.91 25.05
C LEU A 34 18.78 8.49 24.55
N LYS A 35 19.22 9.54 25.24
CA LYS A 35 20.41 10.34 24.95
C LYS A 35 21.65 9.45 24.82
N GLY A 36 22.22 9.48 23.61
CA GLY A 36 23.61 9.19 23.24
C GLY A 36 24.45 8.35 24.19
N TYR A 37 24.36 7.02 24.08
CA TYR A 37 25.43 6.10 24.45
C TYR A 37 25.41 4.84 23.57
N PHE A 38 26.58 4.39 23.15
CA PHE A 38 26.80 3.12 22.43
C PHE A 38 26.88 1.96 23.44
N TYR A 39 26.04 0.93 23.29
CA TYR A 39 26.17 -0.31 24.08
C TYR A 39 25.99 -1.58 23.23
N SER A 40 26.75 -2.61 23.60
CA SER A 40 26.88 -3.90 22.93
C SER A 40 25.61 -4.77 23.03
N TRP A 41 25.50 -5.69 22.05
CA TRP A 41 24.38 -6.56 21.69
C TRP A 41 23.61 -7.33 22.77
N SER A 42 24.05 -7.37 24.03
CA SER A 42 23.38 -8.09 25.13
C SER A 42 22.38 -7.24 25.94
N PHE A 43 22.38 -5.92 25.76
CA PHE A 43 21.55 -4.99 26.55
C PHE A 43 20.20 -4.63 25.88
N TRP A 44 19.97 -5.12 24.65
CA TRP A 44 18.77 -4.81 23.88
C TRP A 44 17.52 -5.55 24.38
N ASP A 45 17.65 -6.78 24.90
CA ASP A 45 16.49 -7.55 25.37
C ASP A 45 15.87 -6.98 26.66
N GLU A 46 16.68 -6.48 27.60
CA GLU A 46 16.15 -5.94 28.88
C GLU A 46 15.53 -4.56 28.72
N LEU A 47 16.12 -3.65 27.93
CA LEU A 47 15.55 -2.32 27.68
C LEU A 47 14.24 -2.38 26.88
N PHE A 48 14.14 -3.30 25.91
CA PHE A 48 12.89 -3.49 25.15
C PHE A 48 11.78 -4.06 26.04
N LYS A 49 12.13 -4.95 26.97
CA LYS A 49 11.20 -5.47 27.97
C LYS A 49 10.74 -4.38 28.96
N TYR A 50 11.67 -3.54 29.41
CA TYR A 50 11.39 -2.42 30.31
C TYR A 50 10.44 -1.39 29.70
N CYS A 51 10.62 -1.09 28.41
CA CYS A 51 9.76 -0.15 27.69
C CYS A 51 8.33 -0.68 27.49
N LEU A 52 8.12 -2.00 27.50
CA LEU A 52 6.80 -2.62 27.31
C LEU A 52 6.03 -2.88 28.60
N GLU A 53 6.72 -3.14 29.72
CA GLU A 53 6.08 -3.42 31.01
C GLU A 53 5.64 -2.16 31.76
N GLU A 54 6.28 -1.00 31.52
CA GLU A 54 5.90 0.29 32.14
C GLU A 54 5.21 1.30 31.20
N SER A 55 5.09 1.01 29.89
CA SER A 55 4.41 1.93 28.97
C SER A 55 2.90 2.00 29.24
N VAL A 56 2.41 3.19 29.59
CA VAL A 56 0.97 3.48 29.59
C VAL A 56 0.52 3.55 28.13
N ARG A 57 -0.41 2.66 27.75
CA ARG A 57 -1.03 2.70 26.43
C ARG A 57 -2.18 3.70 26.46
N GLU A 58 -2.09 4.72 25.62
CA GLU A 58 -3.18 5.67 25.44
C GLU A 58 -4.05 5.25 24.26
N VAL A 59 -5.36 5.23 24.49
CA VAL A 59 -6.33 4.98 23.43
C VAL A 59 -6.45 6.26 22.60
N PHE A 60 -6.13 6.17 21.31
CA PHE A 60 -6.27 7.31 20.40
C PHE A 60 -7.74 7.73 20.24
N SER A 61 -8.61 6.80 19.83
CA SER A 61 -10.05 7.02 19.78
C SER A 61 -10.76 5.74 20.19
N GLU A 62 -11.82 5.87 20.97
CA GLU A 62 -12.73 4.76 21.22
C GLU A 62 -13.27 4.19 19.91
N ARG A 63 -13.51 2.88 19.90
CA ARG A 63 -13.99 2.17 18.72
C ARG A 63 -15.44 2.50 18.47
N GLU A 64 -15.73 2.99 17.27
CA GLU A 64 -17.08 3.22 16.77
C GLU A 64 -17.39 2.25 15.63
N ARG A 65 -18.61 1.70 15.60
CA ARG A 65 -18.99 0.76 14.55
C ARG A 65 -19.03 1.46 13.19
N GLY A 66 -18.31 0.91 12.21
CA GLY A 66 -18.23 1.46 10.85
C GLY A 66 -17.28 2.66 10.71
N HIS A 67 -16.58 3.03 11.78
CA HIS A 67 -15.55 4.07 11.73
C HIS A 67 -14.18 3.41 11.51
N GLU A 68 -13.59 3.72 10.36
CA GLU A 68 -12.25 3.31 9.98
C GLU A 68 -11.33 4.52 10.01
N TYR A 69 -10.13 4.32 10.54
CA TYR A 69 -9.09 5.33 10.52
C TYR A 69 -7.69 4.73 10.61
N SER A 70 -6.70 5.47 10.11
CA SER A 70 -5.28 5.29 10.38
C SER A 70 -4.67 6.63 10.74
N ILE A 71 -3.55 6.62 11.47
CA ILE A 71 -2.90 7.82 11.99
C ILE A 71 -1.43 7.85 11.61
N GLU A 72 -0.93 9.05 11.37
CA GLU A 72 0.51 9.35 11.29
C GLU A 72 0.82 10.48 12.25
N HIS A 73 1.93 10.36 12.98
CA HIS A 73 2.38 11.41 13.90
C HIS A 73 3.26 12.42 13.18
N PHE A 74 3.00 13.71 13.38
CA PHE A 74 3.78 14.78 12.78
C PHE A 74 3.90 15.96 13.74
N GLN A 75 5.11 16.20 14.25
CA GLN A 75 5.39 17.27 15.21
C GLN A 75 4.54 17.16 16.48
N ASP A 76 3.55 18.04 16.68
CA ASP A 76 2.66 18.10 17.84
C ASP A 76 1.20 17.75 17.48
N LYS A 77 1.01 17.07 16.34
CA LYS A 77 -0.30 16.69 15.80
C LYS A 77 -0.27 15.29 15.19
N PHE A 78 -1.47 14.75 15.02
CA PHE A 78 -1.71 13.57 14.21
C PHE A 78 -2.41 13.94 12.92
N TYR A 79 -1.95 13.37 11.82
CA TYR A 79 -2.73 13.22 10.61
C TYR A 79 -3.61 11.98 10.72
N ILE A 80 -4.86 12.08 10.29
CA ILE A 80 -5.86 11.03 10.43
C ILE A 80 -6.53 10.82 9.08
N LYS A 81 -6.23 9.68 8.43
CA LYS A 81 -7.06 9.20 7.32
C LYS A 81 -8.31 8.58 7.93
N THR A 82 -9.51 9.05 7.57
CA THR A 82 -10.75 8.51 8.16
C THR A 82 -11.96 8.55 7.24
N ASN A 83 -12.89 7.61 7.43
CA ASN A 83 -14.20 7.58 6.77
C ASN A 83 -15.32 8.30 7.56
N ARG A 84 -14.95 9.07 8.60
CA ARG A 84 -15.86 9.88 9.43
C ARG A 84 -16.75 10.78 8.55
N ASP A 85 -17.96 11.07 9.02
CA ASP A 85 -18.93 11.95 8.35
C ASP A 85 -19.39 11.43 6.98
N LYS A 86 -19.46 10.09 6.84
CA LYS A 86 -19.80 9.38 5.59
C LYS A 86 -18.81 9.65 4.44
N ALA A 87 -17.55 9.93 4.77
CA ALA A 87 -16.47 10.05 3.81
C ALA A 87 -16.05 8.65 3.31
N ILE A 88 -16.88 8.02 2.47
CA ILE A 88 -16.65 6.64 1.98
C ILE A 88 -15.33 6.49 1.22
N ASN A 89 -14.84 7.57 0.60
CA ASN A 89 -13.54 7.60 -0.06
C ASN A 89 -12.39 8.10 0.83
N PHE A 90 -12.63 8.14 2.13
CA PHE A 90 -11.78 8.73 3.16
C PHE A 90 -11.53 10.23 2.94
N LYS A 91 -11.12 10.87 4.02
CA LYS A 91 -10.61 12.24 4.06
C LYS A 91 -9.39 12.29 4.97
N LEU A 92 -8.59 13.35 4.82
CA LEU A 92 -7.47 13.61 5.72
C LEU A 92 -7.89 14.69 6.72
N MET A 93 -7.79 14.36 8.00
CA MET A 93 -7.98 15.30 9.10
C MET A 93 -6.67 15.49 9.87
N GLU A 94 -6.60 16.54 10.68
CA GLU A 94 -5.56 16.73 11.68
C GLU A 94 -6.14 17.10 13.05
N VAL A 95 -5.40 16.75 14.11
CA VAL A 95 -5.69 17.16 15.49
C VAL A 95 -4.39 17.28 16.28
N LYS A 96 -4.30 18.25 17.19
CA LYS A 96 -3.18 18.33 18.13
C LYS A 96 -3.19 17.12 19.06
N GLU A 97 -2.01 16.63 19.42
CA GLU A 97 -1.84 15.41 20.24
C GLU A 97 -2.66 15.46 21.54
N HIS A 98 -2.58 16.56 22.28
CA HIS A 98 -3.31 16.76 23.54
C HIS A 98 -4.83 17.01 23.37
N GLN A 99 -5.34 17.02 22.14
CA GLN A 99 -6.75 17.30 21.81
C GLN A 99 -7.45 16.13 21.13
N VAL A 100 -6.75 15.01 20.93
CA VAL A 100 -7.25 13.84 20.19
C VAL A 100 -8.61 13.36 20.72
N ALA A 101 -8.81 13.35 22.04
CA ALA A 101 -10.04 12.89 22.68
C ALA A 101 -11.29 13.72 22.28
N ASP A 102 -11.12 15.01 21.95
CA ASP A 102 -12.20 15.88 21.52
C ASP A 102 -12.30 15.90 19.99
N LYS A 103 -13.16 15.03 19.45
CA LYS A 103 -13.45 14.92 18.02
C LYS A 103 -13.98 16.21 17.37
N THR A 104 -14.42 17.21 18.15
CA THR A 104 -14.81 18.53 17.61
C THR A 104 -13.60 19.40 17.26
N LYS A 105 -12.40 19.05 17.75
CA LYS A 105 -11.13 19.72 17.43
C LYS A 105 -10.48 19.19 16.16
N TRP A 106 -10.96 18.09 15.63
CA TRP A 106 -10.43 17.48 14.41
C TRP A 106 -10.81 18.37 13.23
N LYS A 107 -9.81 18.73 12.41
CA LYS A 107 -10.00 19.64 11.27
C LYS A 107 -9.69 18.92 9.98
N ASP A 108 -10.50 19.15 8.95
CA ASP A 108 -10.21 18.65 7.61
C ASP A 108 -8.96 19.36 7.05
N VAL A 109 -7.98 18.58 6.62
CA VAL A 109 -6.81 19.03 5.84
C VAL A 109 -7.11 18.84 4.36
N ILE A 110 -7.63 17.64 4.01
CA ILE A 110 -8.13 17.33 2.68
C ILE A 110 -9.54 16.79 2.85
N PRO A 111 -10.56 17.56 2.44
CA PRO A 111 -11.95 17.12 2.60
C PRO A 111 -12.25 15.92 1.72
N HIS A 112 -13.34 15.24 2.03
CA HIS A 112 -13.83 14.10 1.25
C HIS A 112 -14.08 14.50 -0.22
N ARG A 113 -13.55 13.70 -1.14
CA ARG A 113 -13.71 13.87 -2.59
C ARG A 113 -14.44 12.66 -3.16
N LYS A 114 -15.58 12.89 -3.82
CA LYS A 114 -16.43 11.81 -4.36
C LYS A 114 -15.75 10.96 -5.44
N GLU A 115 -14.81 11.54 -6.18
CA GLU A 115 -14.17 10.89 -7.33
C GLU A 115 -12.75 10.37 -7.01
N VAL A 116 -12.26 10.56 -5.78
CA VAL A 116 -10.89 10.21 -5.40
C VAL A 116 -10.90 9.38 -4.13
N PHE A 117 -10.50 8.12 -4.26
CA PHE A 117 -10.29 7.22 -3.13
C PHE A 117 -8.92 7.46 -2.51
N PHE A 118 -8.87 7.87 -1.24
CA PHE A 118 -7.62 8.11 -0.53
C PHE A 118 -7.13 6.80 0.13
N GLU A 119 -6.03 6.23 -0.38
CA GLU A 119 -5.53 4.92 0.02
C GLU A 119 -4.56 4.98 1.20
N SER A 120 -3.55 5.82 1.15
CA SER A 120 -2.53 5.93 2.20
C SER A 120 -1.77 7.24 2.08
N MET A 121 -0.96 7.54 3.09
CA MET A 121 -0.07 8.70 3.10
C MET A 121 1.31 8.30 3.60
N GLU A 122 2.29 9.11 3.25
CA GLU A 122 3.65 9.08 3.78
C GLU A 122 4.01 10.50 4.21
N VAL A 123 4.50 10.66 5.44
CA VAL A 123 4.74 11.97 6.04
C VAL A 123 6.23 12.17 6.21
N PHE A 124 6.74 13.24 5.61
CA PHE A 124 8.12 13.71 5.77
C PHE A 124 8.12 15.04 6.51
N ILE A 125 9.29 15.50 6.95
CA ILE A 125 9.41 16.81 7.62
C ILE A 125 8.89 17.97 6.75
N ASN A 126 9.17 17.96 5.45
CA ASN A 126 8.84 19.04 4.52
C ASN A 126 7.70 18.69 3.56
N HIS A 127 7.34 17.42 3.44
CA HIS A 127 6.43 16.93 2.40
C HIS A 127 5.40 15.95 2.97
N LEU A 128 4.21 15.99 2.40
CA LEU A 128 3.16 15.00 2.60
C LEU A 128 2.88 14.36 1.24
N VAL A 129 3.02 13.04 1.15
CA VAL A 129 2.73 12.29 -0.08
C VAL A 129 1.47 11.46 0.14
N LEU A 130 0.52 11.54 -0.78
CA LEU A 130 -0.74 10.81 -0.74
C LEU A 130 -0.79 9.81 -1.88
N GLN A 131 -1.14 8.57 -1.57
CA GLN A 131 -1.55 7.58 -2.54
C GLN A 131 -3.07 7.67 -2.71
N GLU A 132 -3.49 8.07 -3.89
CA GLU A 132 -4.88 8.31 -4.25
C GLU A 132 -5.25 7.47 -5.46
N ARG A 133 -6.52 7.08 -5.58
CA ARG A 133 -7.04 6.43 -6.79
C ARG A 133 -8.14 7.28 -7.40
N LYS A 134 -7.97 7.64 -8.66
CA LYS A 134 -8.93 8.42 -9.44
C LYS A 134 -9.19 7.73 -10.77
N GLU A 135 -10.47 7.56 -11.10
CA GLU A 135 -10.94 6.80 -12.28
C GLU A 135 -10.39 5.35 -12.34
N GLY A 136 -9.85 4.81 -11.24
CA GLY A 136 -9.25 3.48 -11.19
C GLY A 136 -7.72 3.44 -11.35
N LEU A 137 -7.06 4.57 -11.61
CA LEU A 137 -5.59 4.65 -11.59
C LEU A 137 -5.08 5.20 -10.28
N ILE A 138 -4.00 4.60 -9.77
CA ILE A 138 -3.27 5.14 -8.62
C ILE A 138 -2.51 6.40 -9.06
N GLN A 139 -2.45 7.38 -8.17
CA GLN A 139 -1.74 8.63 -8.32
C GLN A 139 -0.99 8.93 -7.03
N LEU A 140 0.25 9.40 -7.14
CA LEU A 140 1.01 9.91 -6.00
C LEU A 140 0.95 11.44 -6.04
N ARG A 141 0.23 12.04 -5.09
CA ARG A 141 0.15 13.50 -4.91
C ARG A 141 1.16 13.92 -3.87
N VAL A 142 2.05 14.83 -4.23
CA VAL A 142 3.06 15.40 -3.34
C VAL A 142 2.62 16.80 -2.95
N ILE A 143 2.63 17.11 -1.66
CA ILE A 143 2.29 18.42 -1.10
C ILE A 143 3.47 18.89 -0.26
N ASN A 144 4.02 20.06 -0.57
CA ASN A 144 5.00 20.72 0.28
C ASN A 144 4.29 21.35 1.47
N GLN A 145 4.66 20.96 2.69
CA GLN A 145 3.95 21.35 3.91
C GLN A 145 4.16 22.83 4.29
N HIS A 146 5.22 23.47 3.77
CA HIS A 146 5.51 24.87 4.06
C HIS A 146 4.85 25.81 3.05
N THR A 147 4.98 25.49 1.76
CA THR A 147 4.50 26.35 0.67
C THR A 147 3.07 26.01 0.23
N GLN A 148 2.56 24.84 0.62
CA GLN A 148 1.29 24.26 0.15
C GLN A 148 1.26 24.03 -1.36
N GLN A 149 2.40 24.10 -2.05
CA GLN A 149 2.50 23.72 -3.44
C GLN A 149 2.33 22.21 -3.58
N GLU A 150 1.65 21.81 -4.66
CA GLU A 150 1.36 20.41 -4.92
C GLU A 150 1.61 20.02 -6.36
N HIS A 151 1.94 18.76 -6.56
CA HIS A 151 2.05 18.15 -7.88
C HIS A 151 1.73 16.66 -7.80
N TYR A 152 1.46 16.06 -8.97
CA TYR A 152 1.34 14.62 -9.11
C TYR A 152 2.63 14.06 -9.72
N VAL A 153 3.06 12.89 -9.26
CA VAL A 153 4.14 12.15 -9.93
C VAL A 153 3.64 11.71 -11.31
N ASP A 154 4.31 12.16 -12.37
CA ASP A 154 4.02 11.69 -13.73
C ASP A 154 4.69 10.32 -13.94
N PHE A 155 3.91 9.32 -14.35
CA PHE A 155 4.41 7.97 -14.62
C PHE A 155 4.62 7.67 -16.12
N GLY A 156 4.07 8.49 -17.02
CA GLY A 156 4.23 8.36 -18.47
C GLY A 156 3.43 7.24 -19.16
N ASP A 157 3.05 6.17 -18.45
CA ASP A 157 2.20 5.10 -19.02
C ASP A 157 0.70 5.42 -18.90
N PRO A 158 -0.14 5.02 -19.87
CA PRO A 158 -1.59 5.24 -19.81
C PRO A 158 -2.29 4.37 -18.76
N THR A 159 -1.64 3.27 -18.35
CA THR A 159 -2.12 2.36 -17.32
C THR A 159 -0.91 1.76 -16.59
N TYR A 160 -0.94 1.81 -15.27
CA TYR A 160 0.16 1.37 -14.42
C TYR A 160 -0.33 1.07 -13.02
N ASP A 161 0.55 0.46 -12.23
CA ASP A 161 0.49 0.36 -10.80
C ASP A 161 1.67 1.13 -10.21
N ALA A 162 1.42 1.88 -9.14
CA ALA A 162 2.43 2.61 -8.40
C ALA A 162 2.04 2.67 -6.94
N TYR A 163 2.98 2.44 -6.04
CA TYR A 163 2.71 2.53 -4.62
C TYR A 163 3.92 3.02 -3.83
N ILE A 164 3.62 3.63 -2.68
CA ILE A 164 4.64 4.13 -1.76
C ILE A 164 5.43 2.92 -1.21
N GLY A 165 6.76 3.01 -1.29
CA GLY A 165 7.68 2.00 -0.79
C GLY A 165 8.02 2.19 0.68
N ALA A 166 9.13 1.58 1.11
CA ALA A 166 9.66 1.81 2.45
C ALA A 166 10.47 3.12 2.52
N ASN A 167 10.04 4.05 3.38
CA ASN A 167 10.70 5.33 3.63
C ASN A 167 11.04 5.50 5.13
N PRO A 168 12.08 4.84 5.65
CA PRO A 168 12.40 4.88 7.08
C PRO A 168 13.02 6.21 7.54
N GLU A 169 13.56 7.01 6.61
CA GLU A 169 14.13 8.31 6.93
C GLU A 169 13.04 9.38 6.83
N PHE A 170 12.71 10.00 7.96
CA PHE A 170 11.67 11.02 8.05
C PHE A 170 12.16 12.40 7.56
N ASN A 171 13.45 12.70 7.78
CA ASN A 171 14.06 13.97 7.37
C ASN A 171 14.77 13.81 6.03
N THR A 172 13.96 13.65 4.97
CA THR A 172 14.43 13.54 3.59
C THR A 172 13.46 14.23 2.63
N ASN A 173 13.99 14.59 1.46
CA ASN A 173 13.18 15.03 0.32
C ASN A 173 13.11 13.95 -0.76
N THR A 174 13.45 12.70 -0.41
CA THR A 174 13.41 11.56 -1.33
C THR A 174 12.30 10.59 -0.94
N LEU A 175 11.35 10.42 -1.84
CA LEU A 175 10.33 9.37 -1.75
C LEU A 175 10.81 8.15 -2.53
N ARG A 176 10.86 7.00 -1.87
CA ARG A 176 10.94 5.71 -2.54
C ARG A 176 9.55 5.23 -2.91
N PHE A 177 9.34 4.99 -4.19
CA PHE A 177 8.12 4.33 -4.69
C PHE A 177 8.46 3.13 -5.56
N ILE A 178 7.50 2.23 -5.68
CA ILE A 178 7.54 1.10 -6.58
C ILE A 178 6.57 1.38 -7.72
N TYR A 179 6.98 0.99 -8.92
CA TYR A 179 6.25 1.19 -10.14
C TYR A 179 6.30 -0.03 -11.04
N THR A 180 5.20 -0.31 -11.72
CA THR A 180 5.14 -1.30 -12.79
C THR A 180 4.00 -0.95 -13.73
N SER A 181 4.05 -1.44 -14.96
CA SER A 181 2.93 -1.36 -15.89
C SER A 181 2.80 -2.67 -16.65
N LEU A 182 1.81 -2.79 -17.53
CA LEU A 182 1.67 -3.99 -18.35
C LEU A 182 2.89 -4.24 -19.26
N THR A 183 3.69 -3.21 -19.53
CA THR A 183 4.91 -3.27 -20.36
C THR A 183 6.20 -3.09 -19.56
N THR A 184 6.15 -2.49 -18.37
CA THR A 184 7.35 -2.18 -17.57
C THR A 184 7.45 -3.08 -16.33
N PRO A 185 8.51 -3.90 -16.22
CA PRO A 185 8.78 -4.72 -15.03
C PRO A 185 8.82 -3.91 -13.74
N ASN A 186 8.64 -4.60 -12.61
CA ASN A 186 8.68 -3.96 -11.30
C ASN A 186 9.98 -3.18 -11.11
N SER A 187 9.82 -1.88 -10.82
CA SER A 187 10.89 -0.91 -10.74
C SER A 187 10.80 -0.13 -9.43
N THR A 188 11.92 0.02 -8.75
CA THR A 188 12.07 0.88 -7.57
C THR A 188 12.73 2.19 -7.98
N PHE A 189 12.06 3.29 -7.68
CA PHE A 189 12.57 4.64 -7.93
C PHE A 189 12.76 5.38 -6.61
N ASP A 190 13.81 6.20 -6.56
CA ASP A 190 13.89 7.31 -5.63
C ASP A 190 13.47 8.57 -6.38
N TYR A 191 12.53 9.31 -5.80
CA TYR A 191 11.94 10.52 -6.37
C TYR A 191 12.28 11.71 -5.50
N ASN A 192 12.94 12.70 -6.08
CA ASN A 192 13.17 13.96 -5.39
C ASN A 192 11.88 14.79 -5.39
N LEU A 193 11.37 15.07 -4.20
CA LEU A 193 10.09 15.74 -3.97
C LEU A 193 10.12 17.24 -4.32
N ASP A 194 11.31 17.86 -4.39
CA ASP A 194 11.47 19.26 -4.77
C ASP A 194 11.70 19.40 -6.29
N THR A 195 12.64 18.63 -6.84
CA THR A 195 13.09 18.76 -8.24
C THR A 195 12.27 17.91 -9.21
N GLN A 196 11.40 17.03 -8.70
CA GLN A 196 10.54 16.13 -9.47
C GLN A 196 11.31 15.14 -10.36
N THR A 197 12.55 14.83 -9.99
CA THR A 197 13.41 13.92 -10.73
C THR A 197 13.28 12.50 -10.19
N LYS A 198 13.08 11.52 -11.09
CA LYS A 198 13.07 10.09 -10.80
C LYS A 198 14.45 9.48 -11.04
N ASP A 199 14.99 8.78 -10.06
CA ASP A 199 16.22 7.99 -10.18
C ASP A 199 15.91 6.50 -10.02
N LEU A 200 16.19 5.71 -11.06
CA LEU A 200 15.92 4.28 -11.08
C LEU A 200 16.96 3.54 -10.23
N LYS A 201 16.53 2.90 -9.16
CA LYS A 201 17.41 2.11 -8.28
C LYS A 201 17.48 0.65 -8.68
N LYS A 202 16.36 0.09 -9.12
CA LYS A 202 16.27 -1.32 -9.50
C LYS A 202 15.13 -1.49 -10.48
N GLU A 203 15.35 -2.22 -11.56
CA GLU A 203 14.31 -2.78 -12.42
C GLU A 203 14.46 -4.31 -12.37
N GLN A 204 13.35 -5.03 -12.25
CA GLN A 204 13.36 -6.49 -12.26
C GLN A 204 13.84 -7.00 -13.62
N ALA A 205 14.98 -7.69 -13.63
CA ALA A 205 15.48 -8.36 -14.82
C ALA A 205 14.49 -9.43 -15.31
N VAL A 206 14.19 -9.41 -16.61
CA VAL A 206 13.36 -10.40 -17.30
C VAL A 206 14.28 -11.27 -18.14
N ILE A 207 14.21 -12.58 -17.96
CA ILE A 207 15.08 -13.54 -18.67
C ILE A 207 14.63 -13.66 -20.13
N GLY A 208 15.60 -13.75 -21.05
CA GLY A 208 15.38 -13.88 -22.49
C GLY A 208 15.44 -12.54 -23.22
N ASP A 209 14.84 -12.47 -24.41
CA ASP A 209 14.94 -11.32 -25.31
C ASP A 209 13.84 -10.26 -25.06
N PHE A 210 13.34 -10.17 -23.82
CA PHE A 210 12.30 -9.23 -23.49
C PHE A 210 12.78 -7.79 -23.70
N ASN A 211 11.97 -7.01 -24.40
CA ASN A 211 12.15 -5.57 -24.54
C ASN A 211 10.80 -4.89 -24.39
N LYS A 212 10.65 -4.01 -23.38
CA LYS A 212 9.42 -3.27 -23.12
C LYS A 212 8.90 -2.50 -24.33
N ASN A 213 9.80 -2.03 -25.20
CA ASN A 213 9.46 -1.29 -26.41
C ASN A 213 8.81 -2.17 -27.49
N ASN A 214 8.75 -3.49 -27.33
CA ASN A 214 8.05 -4.39 -28.25
C ASN A 214 6.55 -4.47 -27.98
N TYR A 215 6.06 -3.90 -26.88
CA TYR A 215 4.67 -4.00 -26.46
C TYR A 215 4.02 -2.62 -26.43
N VAL A 216 2.69 -2.61 -26.57
CA VAL A 216 1.84 -1.42 -26.44
C VAL A 216 0.87 -1.70 -25.31
N SER A 217 0.63 -0.70 -24.47
CA SER A 217 -0.45 -0.74 -23.50
C SER A 217 -1.43 0.40 -23.74
N GLU A 218 -2.71 0.09 -23.56
CA GLU A 218 -3.81 1.02 -23.77
C GLU A 218 -4.75 0.98 -22.58
N ARG A 219 -5.41 2.11 -22.34
CA ARG A 219 -6.49 2.23 -21.38
C ARG A 219 -7.72 2.73 -22.10
N VAL A 220 -8.78 1.94 -22.05
CA VAL A 220 -10.06 2.27 -22.69
C VAL A 220 -11.20 2.16 -21.69
N PHE A 221 -12.35 2.73 -22.01
CA PHE A 221 -13.56 2.62 -21.20
C PHE A 221 -14.63 1.90 -22.01
N VAL A 222 -15.29 0.94 -21.36
CA VAL A 222 -16.42 0.21 -21.94
C VAL A 222 -17.66 0.55 -21.13
N THR A 223 -18.71 0.99 -21.81
CA THR A 223 -19.99 1.30 -21.15
C THR A 223 -20.74 0.00 -20.82
N ALA A 224 -21.02 -0.20 -19.54
CA ALA A 224 -21.80 -1.33 -19.05
C ALA A 224 -23.30 -1.16 -19.36
N ARG A 225 -24.09 -2.22 -19.12
CA ARG A 225 -25.54 -2.23 -19.38
C ARG A 225 -26.32 -1.15 -18.61
N ASP A 226 -25.78 -0.72 -17.47
CA ASP A 226 -26.33 0.34 -16.62
C ASP A 226 -25.75 1.73 -16.93
N GLY A 227 -24.98 1.87 -18.00
CA GLY A 227 -24.40 3.14 -18.44
C GLY A 227 -23.10 3.53 -17.73
N VAL A 228 -22.64 2.76 -16.75
CA VAL A 228 -21.37 3.05 -16.05
C VAL A 228 -20.19 2.65 -16.93
N ASN A 229 -19.21 3.55 -17.05
CA ASN A 229 -17.96 3.26 -17.75
C ASN A 229 -17.04 2.37 -16.91
N ILE A 230 -16.66 1.22 -17.46
CA ILE A 230 -15.72 0.27 -16.86
C ILE A 230 -14.35 0.47 -17.54
N PRO A 231 -13.29 0.80 -16.78
CA PRO A 231 -11.94 0.86 -17.33
C PRO A 231 -11.47 -0.53 -17.76
N LEU A 232 -10.74 -0.59 -18.87
CA LEU A 232 -9.99 -1.75 -19.32
C LEU A 232 -8.54 -1.36 -19.53
N SER A 233 -7.61 -2.16 -19.00
CA SER A 233 -6.18 -2.07 -19.29
C SER A 233 -5.79 -3.18 -20.23
N ILE A 234 -5.24 -2.83 -21.39
CA ILE A 234 -4.95 -3.75 -22.48
C ILE A 234 -3.44 -3.73 -22.75
N VAL A 235 -2.88 -4.88 -23.09
CA VAL A 235 -1.50 -5.01 -23.58
C VAL A 235 -1.42 -6.03 -24.71
N TYR A 236 -0.61 -5.72 -25.72
CA TYR A 236 -0.36 -6.57 -26.87
C TYR A 236 1.02 -6.24 -27.48
N LYS A 237 1.53 -7.14 -28.31
CA LYS A 237 2.80 -6.93 -29.02
C LYS A 237 2.62 -5.98 -30.21
N LYS A 238 3.59 -5.10 -30.45
CA LYS A 238 3.60 -4.24 -31.64
C LYS A 238 3.53 -5.11 -32.90
N GLY A 239 2.67 -4.71 -33.84
CA GLY A 239 2.41 -5.44 -35.08
C GLY A 239 1.26 -6.45 -35.01
N THR A 240 0.66 -6.70 -33.84
CA THR A 240 -0.60 -7.45 -33.75
C THR A 240 -1.70 -6.75 -34.56
N GLN A 241 -2.41 -7.51 -35.39
CA GLN A 241 -3.50 -6.99 -36.22
C GLN A 241 -4.75 -6.74 -35.37
N LEU A 242 -5.24 -5.50 -35.34
CA LEU A 242 -6.43 -5.10 -34.58
C LEU A 242 -7.69 -5.15 -35.46
N ASN A 243 -7.86 -6.24 -36.21
CA ASN A 243 -8.97 -6.47 -37.13
C ASN A 243 -10.09 -7.38 -36.54
N GLY A 244 -9.97 -7.73 -35.25
CA GLY A 244 -10.91 -8.63 -34.56
C GLY A 244 -10.54 -10.11 -34.59
N GLU A 245 -9.45 -10.50 -35.26
CA GLU A 245 -9.01 -11.90 -35.35
C GLU A 245 -7.94 -12.26 -34.29
N ALA A 246 -7.29 -11.26 -33.69
CA ALA A 246 -6.30 -11.49 -32.66
C ALA A 246 -6.94 -12.16 -31.43
N PRO A 247 -6.39 -13.29 -30.93
CA PRO A 247 -6.96 -13.97 -29.77
C PRO A 247 -6.80 -13.10 -28.52
N LEU A 248 -7.82 -13.04 -27.67
CA LEU A 248 -7.84 -12.22 -26.45
C LEU A 248 -7.97 -13.11 -25.21
N LEU A 249 -7.07 -12.91 -24.24
CA LEU A 249 -7.27 -13.36 -22.87
C LEU A 249 -7.76 -12.20 -22.00
N GLN A 250 -9.03 -12.25 -21.58
CA GLN A 250 -9.62 -11.29 -20.65
C GLN A 250 -9.54 -11.82 -19.22
N TYR A 251 -9.11 -10.97 -18.28
CA TYR A 251 -9.03 -11.27 -16.85
C TYR A 251 -9.81 -10.25 -16.02
N SER A 252 -10.40 -10.72 -14.92
CA SER A 252 -11.04 -9.87 -13.90
C SER A 252 -11.11 -10.61 -12.56
N TYR A 253 -11.14 -9.86 -11.46
CA TYR A 253 -11.39 -10.39 -10.12
C TYR A 253 -12.78 -9.98 -9.60
N GLY A 254 -12.94 -8.75 -9.11
CA GLY A 254 -14.25 -8.17 -8.78
C GLY A 254 -14.86 -8.67 -7.48
N SER A 255 -14.11 -8.65 -6.37
CA SER A 255 -14.64 -8.92 -5.02
C SER A 255 -13.81 -8.21 -3.94
N TYR A 256 -14.43 -7.97 -2.79
CA TYR A 256 -13.82 -7.42 -1.56
C TYR A 256 -13.27 -5.99 -1.66
N GLY A 257 -13.66 -5.22 -2.69
CA GLY A 257 -13.05 -3.92 -2.97
C GLY A 257 -11.59 -4.02 -3.43
N TYR A 258 -11.13 -5.22 -3.82
CA TYR A 258 -9.76 -5.43 -4.28
C TYR A 258 -9.59 -4.92 -5.72
N SER A 259 -8.63 -4.02 -5.91
CA SER A 259 -8.27 -3.48 -7.22
C SER A 259 -7.27 -4.41 -7.91
N THR A 260 -7.59 -4.86 -9.14
CA THR A 260 -6.66 -5.62 -9.97
C THR A 260 -5.76 -4.66 -10.73
N ASP A 261 -4.67 -4.22 -10.11
CA ASP A 261 -3.83 -3.20 -10.72
C ASP A 261 -3.00 -3.72 -11.93
N PRO A 262 -2.79 -2.88 -12.96
CA PRO A 262 -2.24 -3.27 -14.25
C PRO A 262 -0.71 -3.35 -14.25
N GLY A 263 -0.16 -4.27 -13.46
CA GLY A 263 1.28 -4.51 -13.34
C GLY A 263 1.84 -5.57 -14.30
N PHE A 264 3.16 -5.61 -14.41
CA PHE A 264 3.88 -6.53 -15.29
C PHE A 264 3.76 -7.97 -14.80
N SER A 265 3.70 -8.92 -15.75
CA SER A 265 3.85 -10.34 -15.45
C SER A 265 4.55 -11.05 -16.59
N SER A 266 5.70 -11.66 -16.31
CA SER A 266 6.47 -12.43 -17.29
C SER A 266 5.69 -13.63 -17.84
N THR A 267 4.73 -14.17 -17.08
CA THR A 267 3.87 -15.28 -17.52
C THR A 267 3.01 -14.94 -18.73
N ARG A 268 2.76 -13.64 -18.99
CA ARG A 268 1.96 -13.19 -20.13
C ARG A 268 2.76 -13.12 -21.43
N LEU A 269 4.09 -12.99 -21.38
CA LEU A 269 4.94 -12.78 -22.55
C LEU A 269 4.74 -13.85 -23.63
N SER A 270 4.64 -15.12 -23.20
CA SER A 270 4.37 -16.26 -24.08
C SER A 270 3.11 -16.07 -24.94
N LEU A 271 2.03 -15.52 -24.36
CA LEU A 271 0.80 -15.22 -25.09
C LEU A 271 0.99 -14.03 -26.03
N LEU A 272 1.54 -12.93 -25.50
CA LEU A 272 1.74 -11.70 -26.26
C LEU A 272 2.62 -11.93 -27.50
N ASP A 273 3.67 -12.75 -27.37
CA ASP A 273 4.58 -13.09 -28.46
C ASP A 273 3.95 -13.98 -29.53
N ARG A 274 2.84 -14.66 -29.22
CA ARG A 274 2.03 -15.46 -30.15
C ARG A 274 0.84 -14.69 -30.73
N GLY A 275 0.83 -13.37 -30.57
CA GLY A 275 -0.20 -12.49 -31.12
C GLY A 275 -1.47 -12.39 -30.27
N PHE A 276 -1.46 -12.91 -29.03
CA PHE A 276 -2.57 -12.66 -28.12
C PHE A 276 -2.56 -11.22 -27.63
N MET A 277 -3.76 -10.70 -27.41
CA MET A 277 -4.01 -9.55 -26.56
C MET A 277 -4.31 -10.04 -25.14
N PHE A 278 -3.93 -9.25 -24.14
CA PHE A 278 -4.34 -9.45 -22.75
C PHE A 278 -5.08 -8.21 -22.26
N ALA A 279 -6.24 -8.39 -21.64
CA ALA A 279 -7.04 -7.30 -21.09
C ALA A 279 -7.44 -7.58 -19.65
N ILE A 280 -7.29 -6.57 -18.79
CA ILE A 280 -7.85 -6.56 -17.44
C ILE A 280 -9.12 -5.72 -17.49
N ALA A 281 -10.26 -6.32 -17.20
CA ALA A 281 -11.51 -5.61 -17.00
C ALA A 281 -11.66 -5.25 -15.52
N HIS A 282 -11.63 -3.94 -15.23
CA HIS A 282 -11.72 -3.39 -13.87
C HIS A 282 -13.18 -3.33 -13.41
N ILE A 283 -13.82 -4.49 -13.33
CA ILE A 283 -15.22 -4.63 -12.94
C ILE A 283 -15.44 -4.23 -11.47
N ARG A 284 -16.69 -3.91 -11.12
CA ARG A 284 -17.13 -3.70 -9.73
C ARG A 284 -16.92 -4.96 -8.88
N GLY A 285 -16.74 -4.77 -7.57
CA GLY A 285 -16.76 -5.80 -6.54
C GLY A 285 -15.92 -5.45 -5.33
#